data_AF-A0A2U1MMK1-F1
#
_entry.id   AF-A0A2U1MMK1-F1
#
_cell.length_a   1.000
_cell.length_b   1.000
_cell.length_c   1.000
_cell.angle_alpha   90.00
_cell.angle_beta   90.00
_cell.angle_gamma   90.00
#
_symmetry.space_group_name_H-M   'P 1'
#
loop_
_entity.id
_entity.type
_entity.pdbx_description
1 polymer ?
#
loop_
_entity_poly.entity_id
_entity_poly.type
_entity_poly.pdbx_seq_one_letter_code
_entity_poly.pdbx_strand_id
1 'polypeptide(L)' 'MNFHCSVSVPSAEELDEFFKEAEKHQQKQFIEKYNFDIVKDVPIEGRYEWVKLKPIE' A
#
# COMPACT_ATOMS: atom_id res chain seq x y z
N MET A 1 -20.67 -17.47 32.94
CA MET A 1 -19.73 -18.03 31.95
C MET A 1 -18.55 -17.08 31.80
N ASN A 2 -17.32 -17.57 31.92
CA ASN A 2 -16.13 -16.76 31.63
C ASN A 2 -15.95 -16.74 30.11
N PHE A 3 -16.23 -15.60 29.47
CA PHE A 3 -15.88 -15.40 28.07
C PHE A 3 -14.37 -15.20 27.97
N HIS A 4 -13.63 -16.28 27.77
CA HIS A 4 -12.27 -16.16 27.26
C HIS A 4 -12.39 -16.07 25.74
N CYS A 5 -12.21 -14.87 25.20
CA CYS A 5 -12.01 -14.70 23.77
C CYS A 5 -10.67 -15.35 23.43
N SER A 6 -10.67 -16.62 23.03
CA SER A 6 -9.46 -17.37 22.67
C SER A 6 -9.02 -17.04 21.24
N VAL A 7 -9.04 -15.77 20.84
CA VAL A 7 -8.50 -15.37 19.54
C VAL A 7 -6.99 -15.35 19.70
N SER A 8 -6.33 -16.39 19.18
CA SER A 8 -4.88 -16.39 19.03
C SER A 8 -4.47 -15.25 18.11
N VAL A 9 -3.51 -14.44 18.53
CA VAL A 9 -2.90 -13.43 17.66
C VAL A 9 -2.25 -14.16 16.48
N PRO A 10 -2.57 -13.83 15.23
CA PRO A 10 -1.93 -14.45 14.07
C PRO A 10 -0.41 -14.22 14.09
N SER A 11 0.34 -15.13 13.52
CA SER A 11 1.79 -14.98 13.35
C SER A 11 2.11 -13.80 12.42
N ALA A 12 3.33 -13.29 12.52
CA ALA A 12 3.80 -12.24 11.61
C ALA A 12 3.72 -12.69 10.13
N GLU A 13 4.00 -13.97 9.85
CA GLU A 13 3.94 -14.52 8.50
C GLU A 13 2.51 -14.52 7.93
N GLU A 14 1.53 -14.92 8.74
CA GLU A 14 0.11 -14.90 8.35
C GLU A 14 -0.40 -13.47 8.13
N LEU A 15 0.00 -12.53 9.00
CA LEU A 15 -0.35 -11.11 8.82
C LEU A 15 0.30 -10.54 7.55
N ASP A 16 1.58 -10.81 7.33
CA ASP A 16 2.29 -10.34 6.14
C ASP A 16 1.67 -10.87 4.85
N GLU A 17 1.29 -12.16 4.82
CA GLU A 17 0.62 -12.74 3.66
C GLU A 17 -0.74 -12.07 3.39
N PHE A 18 -1.51 -11.80 4.45
CA PHE A 18 -2.78 -11.09 4.34
C PHE A 18 -2.61 -9.68 3.78
N PHE A 19 -1.66 -8.89 4.32
CA PHE A 19 -1.45 -7.51 3.89
C PHE A 19 -0.84 -7.41 2.49
N LYS A 20 0.02 -8.34 2.06
CA LYS A 20 0.64 -8.34 0.72
C LYS A 20 -0.37 -8.25 -0.41
N GLU A 21 -1.46 -9.01 -0.34
CA GLU A 21 -2.47 -8.98 -1.41
C GLU A 21 -3.25 -7.66 -1.42
N ALA A 22 -3.62 -7.16 -0.23
CA ALA A 22 -4.29 -5.88 -0.10
C ALA A 22 -3.41 -4.71 -0.60
N GLU A 23 -2.13 -4.71 -0.22
CA GLU A 23 -1.15 -3.71 -0.65
C GLU A 23 -0.97 -3.73 -2.17
N LYS A 24 -0.82 -4.91 -2.78
CA LYS A 24 -0.67 -5.05 -4.23
C LYS A 24 -1.90 -4.49 -4.98
N HIS A 25 -3.10 -4.78 -4.50
CA HIS A 25 -4.32 -4.25 -5.08
C HIS A 25 -4.39 -2.72 -4.95
N GLN A 26 -4.06 -2.18 -3.79
CA GLN A 26 -4.02 -0.73 -3.56
C GLN A 26 -2.96 -0.04 -4.45
N GLN A 27 -1.77 -0.62 -4.58
CA GLN A 27 -0.72 -0.12 -5.47
C GLN A 27 -1.18 -0.08 -6.92
N LYS A 28 -1.83 -1.15 -7.40
CA LYS A 28 -2.39 -1.20 -8.77
C LYS A 28 -3.41 -0.09 -9.00
N GLN A 29 -4.38 0.08 -8.09
CA GLN A 29 -5.38 1.15 -8.22
C GLN A 29 -4.74 2.54 -8.21
N PHE A 30 -3.70 2.74 -7.42
CA PHE A 30 -3.00 4.01 -7.37
C PHE A 30 -2.29 4.30 -8.70
N ILE A 31 -1.56 3.33 -9.24
CA ILE A 31 -0.91 3.43 -10.55
C ILE A 31 -1.94 3.76 -11.64
N GLU A 32 -3.06 3.05 -11.69
CA GLU A 32 -4.09 3.27 -12.72
C GLU A 32 -4.75 4.64 -12.61
N LYS A 33 -5.00 5.11 -11.38
CA LYS A 33 -5.68 6.38 -11.14
C LYS A 33 -4.76 7.58 -11.41
N TYR A 34 -3.50 7.48 -11.02
CA TYR A 34 -2.59 8.60 -10.90
C TYR A 34 -1.35 8.53 -11.80
N ASN A 35 -1.17 7.43 -12.54
CA ASN A 35 0.01 7.14 -13.35
C ASN A 35 1.33 7.39 -12.58
N PHE A 36 1.41 6.89 -11.35
CA PHE A 36 2.60 7.01 -10.51
C PHE A 36 2.84 5.71 -9.73
N ASP A 37 4.07 5.20 -9.75
CA ASP A 37 4.51 4.04 -8.99
C ASP A 37 5.08 4.51 -7.65
N ILE A 38 4.26 4.41 -6.60
CA ILE A 38 4.65 4.83 -5.24
C ILE A 38 5.73 3.94 -4.61
N VAL A 39 5.89 2.70 -5.08
CA VAL A 39 6.90 1.77 -4.54
C VAL A 39 8.27 2.14 -5.10
N LYS A 40 8.32 2.52 -6.38
CA LYS A 40 9.55 2.96 -7.04
C LYS A 40 9.80 4.46 -6.92
N ASP A 41 8.83 5.23 -6.42
CA ASP A 41 8.85 6.69 -6.36
C ASP A 41 9.12 7.34 -7.74
N VAL A 42 8.42 6.86 -8.77
CA VAL A 42 8.56 7.37 -10.15
C VAL A 42 7.22 7.60 -10.84
N PRO A 43 7.10 8.67 -11.65
CA PRO A 43 5.95 8.83 -12.53
C PRO A 43 5.97 7.83 -13.67
N ILE A 44 4.78 7.45 -14.09
CA ILE A 44 4.51 6.65 -15.28
C ILE A 44 3.86 7.57 -16.31
N GLU A 45 4.11 7.32 -17.59
CA GLU A 45 3.45 8.01 -18.69
C GLU A 45 1.92 7.87 -18.58
N GLY A 46 1.20 8.98 -18.70
CA GLY A 46 -0.26 8.97 -18.54
C GLY A 46 -0.87 10.37 -18.45
N ARG A 47 -1.99 10.47 -17.74
CA ARG A 47 -2.79 11.70 -17.66
C ARG A 47 -2.12 12.83 -16.90
N TYR A 48 -1.37 12.51 -15.86
CA TYR A 48 -0.76 13.49 -14.97
C TYR A 48 0.73 13.61 -15.22
N GLU A 49 1.23 14.84 -15.22
CA GLU A 49 2.65 15.13 -15.19
C GLU A 49 3.06 15.43 -13.74
N TRP A 50 3.93 14.58 -13.18
CA TRP A 50 4.40 14.75 -11.80
C TRP A 50 5.66 15.61 -11.77
N VAL A 51 5.62 16.66 -10.94
CA VAL A 51 6.76 17.57 -10.73
C VAL A 51 7.29 17.40 -9.31
N LYS A 52 8.57 17.08 -9.17
CA LYS A 52 9.23 16.99 -7.87
C LYS A 52 9.51 18.39 -7.33
N LEU A 53 8.86 18.73 -6.22
CA LEU A 53 9.08 20.01 -5.56
C LEU A 53 10.37 19.96 -4.74
N LYS A 54 11.12 21.07 -4.75
CA LYS A 54 12.21 21.29 -3.79
C LYS A 54 11.58 21.73 -2.47
N PRO A 55 12.08 21.26 -1.30
CA PRO A 55 11.67 21.79 -0.02
C PRO A 55 11.82 23.32 -0.01
N ILE A 56 10.87 24.01 0.63
CA ILE A 56 11.01 25.44 0.90
C ILE A 56 11.91 25.54 2.13
N GLU A 57 13.06 26.20 1.97
CA GLU A 57 14.01 26.49 3.06
C GLU A 57 13.46 27.51 4.07
#